data_AF-A0A356R6D8-F1
#
_entry.id   AF-A0A356R6D8-F1
#
_cell.length_a   1.000
_cell.length_b   1.000
_cell.length_c   1.000
_cell.angle_alpha   90.00
_cell.angle_beta   90.00
_cell.angle_gamma   90.00
#
_symmetry.space_group_name_H-M   'P 1'
#
loop_
_entity.id
_entity.type
_entity.pdbx_description
1 polymer ?
#
loop_
_entity_poly.entity_id
_entity_poly.type
_entity_poly.pdbx_seq_one_letter_code
_entity_poly.pdbx_strand_id
1 'polypeptide(L)'
;DVLNLIGSRQKYGKEIAGDLYEGKRTLMLSHLFEKGSPEEIAKLKSFLARSRNGKYADQIDWVKELMNTYGSIEYARSSARELRDAAEQAFFDAYHDAPESEDKAFIQQSLHYMIDRTS
;
A
#
# COMPACT_ATOMS: atom_id res chain seq x y z
N ASP A 1 2.66 1.44 -2.49
CA ASP A 1 2.03 0.12 -2.72
C ASP A 1 0.59 0.21 -3.17
N VAL A 2 -0.35 0.76 -2.38
CA VAL A 2 -1.78 0.79 -2.76
C VAL A 2 -2.00 1.48 -4.11
N LEU A 3 -1.45 2.67 -4.32
CA LEU A 3 -1.56 3.39 -5.61
C LEU A 3 -0.94 2.61 -6.80
N ASN A 4 0.05 1.75 -6.56
CA ASN A 4 0.60 0.88 -7.62
C ASN A 4 -0.45 -0.11 -8.11
N LEU A 5 -1.32 -0.58 -7.22
CA LEU A 5 -2.31 -1.59 -7.50
C LEU A 5 -3.61 -1.02 -8.10
N ILE A 6 -4.08 0.12 -7.58
CA ILE A 6 -5.41 0.69 -7.91
C ILE A 6 -5.36 2.01 -8.70
N GLY A 7 -4.17 2.58 -8.92
CA GLY A 7 -4.03 3.86 -9.62
C GLY A 7 -4.55 3.78 -11.05
N SER A 8 -5.31 4.79 -11.49
CA SER A 8 -5.64 4.91 -12.92
C SER A 8 -4.37 5.21 -13.71
N ARG A 9 -4.23 4.60 -14.89
CA ARG A 9 -3.06 4.75 -15.77
C ARG A 9 -2.76 6.23 -16.08
N GLN A 10 -3.80 7.07 -16.08
CA GLN A 10 -3.74 8.51 -16.30
C GLN A 10 -3.12 9.30 -15.12
N LYS A 11 -3.37 8.91 -13.86
CA LYS A 11 -2.79 9.58 -12.67
C LYS A 11 -1.45 8.99 -12.24
N TYR A 12 -1.17 7.73 -12.54
CA TYR A 12 -0.06 7.01 -11.93
C TYR A 12 1.25 7.00 -12.75
N GLY A 13 1.22 7.37 -14.04
CA GLY A 13 2.41 7.58 -14.89
C GLY A 13 3.32 6.35 -15.13
N LYS A 14 3.07 5.22 -14.45
CA LYS A 14 3.78 3.93 -14.53
C LYS A 14 2.79 2.79 -14.79
N GLU A 15 3.34 1.62 -15.11
CA GLU A 15 2.58 0.37 -15.23
C GLU A 15 1.85 0.03 -13.90
N ILE A 16 0.55 -0.24 -14.00
CA ILE A 16 -0.29 -0.67 -12.88
C ILE A 16 0.10 -2.10 -12.47
N ALA A 17 0.09 -2.37 -11.17
CA ALA A 17 0.46 -3.66 -10.57
C ALA A 17 1.91 -4.09 -10.83
N GLY A 18 2.80 -3.15 -11.19
CA GLY A 18 4.22 -3.41 -11.39
C GLY A 18 4.86 -4.12 -10.18
N ASP A 19 4.44 -3.80 -8.95
CA ASP A 19 4.98 -4.46 -7.74
C ASP A 19 4.64 -5.96 -7.69
N LEU A 20 3.48 -6.38 -8.25
CA LEU A 20 3.11 -7.80 -8.36
C LEU A 20 3.94 -8.52 -9.43
N TYR A 21 4.19 -7.86 -10.56
CA TYR A 21 5.09 -8.36 -11.60
C TYR A 21 6.52 -8.57 -11.05
N GLU A 22 7.04 -7.60 -10.29
CA GLU A 22 8.34 -7.72 -9.60
C GLU A 22 8.32 -8.71 -8.43
N GLY A 23 7.15 -9.07 -7.91
CA GLY A 23 7.02 -9.96 -6.75
C GLY A 23 7.47 -9.30 -5.44
N LYS A 24 7.34 -7.97 -5.33
CA LYS A 24 7.67 -7.25 -4.10
C LYS A 24 6.74 -7.65 -2.96
N ARG A 25 7.28 -7.77 -1.75
CA ARG A 25 6.51 -8.09 -0.54
C ARG A 25 5.84 -6.84 0.00
N THR A 26 4.63 -6.56 -0.49
CA THR A 26 3.80 -5.44 -0.01
C THR A 26 2.97 -5.85 1.19
N LEU A 27 2.47 -4.87 1.94
CA LEU A 27 1.57 -5.11 3.09
C LEU A 27 0.29 -5.88 2.68
N MET A 28 -0.24 -5.60 1.49
CA MET A 28 -1.40 -6.30 0.94
C MET A 28 -1.13 -7.79 0.72
N LEU A 29 0.08 -8.16 0.25
CA LEU A 29 0.47 -9.57 0.11
C LEU A 29 0.68 -10.23 1.47
N SER A 30 1.26 -9.52 2.44
CA SER A 30 1.39 -10.04 3.81
C SER A 30 0.03 -10.37 4.41
N HIS A 31 -0.94 -9.47 4.28
CA HIS A 31 -2.31 -9.69 4.74
C HIS A 31 -2.98 -10.86 3.99
N LEU A 32 -2.80 -10.96 2.68
CA LEU A 32 -3.26 -12.12 1.91
C LEU A 32 -2.70 -13.43 2.44
N PHE A 33 -1.38 -13.48 2.74
CA PHE A 33 -0.75 -14.67 3.29
C PHE A 33 -1.31 -15.10 4.65
N GLU A 34 -1.86 -14.17 5.42
CA GLU A 34 -2.47 -14.43 6.71
C GLU A 34 -3.91 -14.93 6.59
N LYS A 35 -4.68 -14.42 5.61
CA LYS A 35 -6.13 -14.69 5.51
C LYS A 35 -6.53 -15.73 4.45
N GLY A 36 -5.70 -15.95 3.43
CA GLY A 36 -6.01 -16.82 2.30
C GLY A 36 -6.14 -18.30 2.67
N SER A 37 -6.89 -19.06 1.88
CA SER A 37 -6.98 -20.52 2.07
C SER A 37 -5.64 -21.20 1.80
N PRO A 38 -5.36 -22.39 2.37
CA PRO A 38 -4.12 -23.12 2.08
C PRO A 38 -3.84 -23.31 0.59
N GLU A 39 -4.86 -23.59 -0.22
CA GLU A 39 -4.76 -23.76 -1.67
C GLU A 39 -4.39 -22.45 -2.38
N GLU A 40 -5.05 -21.35 -2.00
CA GLU A 40 -4.78 -20.03 -2.54
C GLU A 40 -3.37 -19.56 -2.18
N ILE A 41 -2.93 -19.81 -0.95
CA ILE A 41 -1.58 -19.50 -0.49
C ILE A 41 -0.53 -20.32 -1.26
N ALA A 42 -0.77 -21.60 -1.52
CA ALA A 42 0.13 -22.42 -2.33
C ALA A 42 0.24 -21.90 -3.77
N LYS A 43 -0.89 -21.51 -4.37
CA LYS A 43 -0.94 -20.90 -5.71
C LYS A 43 -0.24 -19.53 -5.73
N LEU A 44 -0.44 -18.71 -4.69
CA LEU A 44 0.19 -17.39 -4.56
C LEU A 44 1.70 -17.50 -4.42
N LYS A 45 2.21 -18.45 -3.61
CA LYS A 45 3.65 -18.74 -3.51
C LYS A 45 4.23 -19.14 -4.87
N SER A 46 3.55 -20.03 -5.59
CA SER A 46 3.97 -20.47 -6.92
C SER A 46 3.99 -19.33 -7.92
N PHE A 47 3.02 -18.40 -7.85
CA PHE A 47 3.00 -17.19 -8.66
C PHE A 47 4.17 -16.25 -8.32
N LEU A 48 4.44 -15.98 -7.04
CA LEU A 48 5.50 -15.08 -6.59
C LEU A 48 6.91 -15.61 -6.86
N ALA A 49 7.08 -16.94 -6.94
CA ALA A 49 8.36 -17.58 -7.27
C ALA A 49 8.75 -17.42 -8.75
N ARG A 50 7.82 -17.02 -9.63
CA ARG A 50 8.12 -16.79 -11.05
C ARG A 50 8.87 -15.49 -11.24
N SER A 51 9.80 -15.48 -12.19
CA SER A 51 10.40 -14.24 -12.68
C SER A 51 9.33 -13.34 -13.29
N ARG A 52 9.63 -12.05 -13.40
CA ARG A 52 8.74 -11.05 -13.99
C ARG A 52 8.16 -11.49 -15.34
N ASN A 53 9.01 -11.99 -16.25
CA ASN A 53 8.62 -12.41 -17.60
C ASN A 53 7.80 -13.72 -17.62
N GLY A 54 7.74 -14.46 -16.51
CA GLY A 54 6.93 -15.67 -16.37
C GLY A 54 5.55 -15.43 -15.75
N LYS A 55 5.18 -14.16 -15.51
CA LYS A 55 3.88 -13.76 -14.96
C LYS A 55 3.01 -13.17 -16.06
N TYR A 56 1.77 -13.62 -16.11
CA TYR A 56 0.78 -13.20 -17.10
C TYR A 56 -0.32 -12.35 -16.47
N ALA A 57 -1.00 -11.55 -17.29
CA ALA A 57 -2.00 -10.57 -16.84
C ALA A 57 -3.17 -11.22 -16.08
N ASP A 58 -3.64 -12.38 -16.52
CA ASP A 58 -4.69 -13.16 -15.86
C ASP A 58 -4.31 -13.58 -14.43
N GLN A 59 -3.04 -13.90 -14.19
CA GLN A 59 -2.53 -14.23 -12.86
C GLN A 59 -2.47 -12.99 -11.97
N ILE A 60 -2.13 -11.84 -12.53
CA ILE A 60 -2.11 -10.55 -11.81
C ILE A 60 -3.54 -10.16 -11.41
N ASP A 61 -4.49 -10.30 -12.33
CA ASP A 61 -5.90 -10.03 -12.04
C ASP A 61 -6.46 -11.01 -11.01
N TRP A 62 -6.06 -12.28 -11.05
CA TRP A 62 -6.39 -13.24 -9.98
C TRP A 62 -5.87 -12.78 -8.61
N VAL A 63 -4.62 -12.32 -8.50
CA VAL A 63 -4.09 -11.80 -7.23
C VAL A 63 -4.84 -10.54 -6.78
N LYS A 64 -5.17 -9.64 -7.70
CA LYS A 64 -5.95 -8.42 -7.40
C LYS A 64 -7.35 -8.75 -6.87
N GLU A 65 -8.03 -9.71 -7.49
CA GLU A 65 -9.34 -10.16 -7.03
C GLU A 65 -9.24 -10.80 -5.64
N LEU A 66 -8.18 -11.58 -5.40
CA LEU A 66 -7.92 -12.14 -4.08
C LEU A 66 -7.71 -11.03 -3.04
N MET A 67 -6.91 -10.01 -3.37
CA MET A 67 -6.70 -8.85 -2.49
C MET A 67 -7.99 -8.12 -2.17
N ASN A 68 -8.92 -8.01 -3.14
CA ASN A 68 -10.24 -7.43 -2.95
C ASN A 68 -11.12 -8.31 -2.06
N THR A 69 -11.19 -9.60 -2.35
CA THR A 69 -11.97 -10.62 -1.62
C THR A 69 -11.62 -10.65 -0.13
N TYR A 70 -10.32 -10.64 0.19
CA TYR A 70 -9.85 -10.64 1.57
C TYR A 70 -9.72 -9.23 2.18
N GLY A 71 -10.16 -8.17 1.50
CA GLY A 71 -10.09 -6.80 2.03
C GLY A 71 -8.67 -6.27 2.23
N SER A 72 -7.67 -6.84 1.58
CA SER A 72 -6.25 -6.53 1.78
C SER A 72 -5.89 -5.10 1.35
N ILE A 73 -6.61 -4.54 0.36
CA ILE A 73 -6.45 -3.16 -0.07
C ILE A 73 -6.89 -2.20 1.04
N GLU A 74 -8.05 -2.47 1.65
CA GLU A 74 -8.55 -1.62 2.72
C GLU A 74 -7.71 -1.76 3.99
N TYR A 75 -7.25 -2.97 4.30
CA TYR A 75 -6.28 -3.20 5.37
C TYR A 75 -5.01 -2.35 5.21
N ALA A 76 -4.46 -2.26 3.99
CA ALA A 76 -3.29 -1.43 3.74
C ALA A 76 -3.60 0.07 3.87
N ARG A 77 -4.82 0.50 3.49
CA ARG A 77 -5.28 1.89 3.67
C ARG A 77 -5.49 2.23 5.15
N SER A 78 -6.10 1.34 5.93
CA SER A 78 -6.29 1.55 7.37
C SER A 78 -4.95 1.64 8.09
N SER A 79 -4.01 0.75 7.76
CA SER A 79 -2.65 0.78 8.30
C SER A 79 -1.93 2.10 7.99
N ALA A 80 -2.11 2.65 6.79
CA ALA A 80 -1.54 3.94 6.42
C ALA A 80 -2.18 5.11 7.23
N ARG A 81 -3.48 5.05 7.51
CA ARG A 81 -4.17 6.03 8.37
C ARG A 81 -3.72 5.93 9.82
N GLU A 82 -3.56 4.72 10.36
CA GLU A 82 -3.04 4.52 11.72
C GLU A 82 -1.62 5.06 11.88
N LEU A 83 -0.75 4.84 10.89
CA LEU A 83 0.60 5.41 10.88
C LEU A 83 0.58 6.95 10.82
N ARG A 84 -0.37 7.54 10.08
CA ARG A 84 -0.56 8.99 10.04
C ARG A 84 -0.94 9.52 11.41
N ASP A 85 -1.94 8.93 12.05
CA ASP A 85 -2.46 9.39 13.33
C ASP A 85 -1.38 9.26 14.42
N ALA A 86 -0.57 8.19 14.38
CA ALA A 86 0.59 8.03 15.24
C ALA A 86 1.68 9.09 14.96
N ALA A 87 1.94 9.41 13.69
CA ALA A 87 2.91 10.44 13.31
C ALA A 87 2.44 11.85 13.73
N GLU A 88 1.14 12.12 13.67
CA GLU A 88 0.54 13.36 14.13
C GLU A 88 0.67 13.52 15.64
N GLN A 89 0.38 12.47 16.41
CA GLN A 89 0.62 12.49 17.86
C GLN A 89 2.10 12.74 18.18
N ALA A 90 3.01 12.03 17.50
CA ALA A 90 4.44 12.21 17.69
C ALA A 90 4.92 13.62 17.31
N PHE A 91 4.30 14.25 16.31
CA PHE A 91 4.56 15.64 15.94
C PHE A 91 4.18 16.60 17.07
N PHE A 92 2.97 16.45 17.64
CA PHE A 92 2.55 17.31 18.75
C PHE A 92 3.45 17.15 19.97
N ASP A 93 3.88 15.94 20.28
CA ASP A 93 4.79 15.68 21.40
C ASP A 93 6.19 16.30 21.13
N ALA A 94 6.74 16.11 19.92
CA ALA A 94 8.07 16.57 19.57
C ALA A 94 8.20 18.10 19.42
N TYR A 95 7.14 18.76 18.94
CA TYR A 95 7.12 20.21 18.68
C TYR A 95 6.29 21.00 19.70
N HIS A 96 5.96 20.42 20.86
CA HIS A 96 5.12 21.08 21.86
C HIS A 96 5.71 22.42 22.36
N ASP A 97 7.03 22.49 22.54
CA ASP A 97 7.76 23.69 22.98
C ASP A 97 8.14 24.65 21.84
N ALA A 98 7.97 24.21 20.59
CA ALA A 98 8.32 25.02 19.43
C ALA A 98 7.26 26.11 19.22
N PRO A 99 7.65 27.38 18.99
CA PRO A 99 6.70 28.44 18.69
C PRO A 99 5.95 28.15 17.38
N GLU A 100 4.73 28.67 17.28
CA GLU A 100 3.97 28.61 16.02
C GLU A 100 4.73 29.37 14.92
N SER A 101 4.99 28.68 13.80
CA SER A 101 5.74 29.20 12.66
C SER A 101 5.29 28.55 11.36
N GLU A 102 5.62 29.19 10.23
CA GLU A 102 5.34 28.61 8.91
C GLU A 102 6.04 27.27 8.72
N ASP A 103 7.27 27.11 9.23
CA ASP A 103 8.03 25.85 9.15
C ASP A 103 7.35 24.73 9.93
N LYS A 104 6.89 25.01 11.16
CA LYS A 104 6.16 24.04 12.00
C LYS A 104 4.87 23.60 11.30
N ALA A 105 4.11 24.56 10.76
CA ALA A 105 2.89 24.28 10.01
C ALA A 105 3.16 23.48 8.71
N PHE A 106 4.25 23.78 8.00
CA PHE A 106 4.65 23.07 6.79
C PHE A 106 4.99 21.60 7.05
N ILE A 107 5.72 21.33 8.15
CA ILE A 107 6.05 19.96 8.56
C ILE A 107 4.78 19.19 8.91
N GLN A 108 3.86 19.81 9.65
CA GLN A 108 2.56 19.20 9.97
C GLN A 108 1.75 18.87 8.72
N GLN A 109 1.60 19.83 7.79
CA GLN A 109 0.85 19.62 6.54
C GLN A 109 1.45 18.51 5.67
N SER A 110 2.78 18.35 5.69
CA SER A 110 3.46 17.29 4.95
C SER A 110 3.03 15.89 5.36
N LEU A 111 2.66 15.68 6.64
CA LEU A 111 2.15 14.40 7.13
C LEU A 111 0.84 14.00 6.44
N HIS A 112 -0.11 14.94 6.31
CA HIS A 112 -1.38 14.71 5.63
C HIS A 112 -1.16 14.49 4.13
N TYR A 113 -0.32 15.30 3.49
CA TYR A 113 -0.04 15.19 2.05
C TYR A 113 0.54 13.83 1.64
N MET A 114 1.35 13.20 2.49
CA MET A 114 1.94 11.89 2.18
C MET A 114 0.91 10.77 2.07
N ILE A 115 -0.22 10.88 2.77
CA ILE A 115 -1.22 9.81 2.90
C ILE A 115 -2.44 10.09 2.02
N ASP A 116 -2.88 11.34 1.92
CA ASP A 116 -4.15 11.71 1.28
C ASP A 116 -4.06 11.95 -0.23
N ARG A 117 -3.00 11.47 -0.90
CA ARG A 117 -2.78 11.59 -2.36
C ARG A 117 -3.88 10.93 -3.23
N THR A 118 -4.84 10.28 -2.59
CA THR A 118 -5.98 9.60 -3.22
C THR A 118 -7.27 10.42 -3.32
N SER A 119 -7.30 11.64 -2.77
CA SER A 119 -8.48 12.54 -2.79
C SER A 119 -8.62 13.28 -4.12
#